data_AF-A0A0F9G6Q4-F1
#
_entry.id   AF-A0A0F9G6Q4-F1
#
_cell.length_a   1.000
_cell.length_b   1.000
_cell.length_c   1.000
_cell.angle_alpha   90.00
_cell.angle_beta   90.00
_cell.angle_gamma   90.00
#
_symmetry.space_group_name_H-M   'P 1'
#
loop_
_entity.id
_entity.type
_entity.pdbx_description
1 polymer ?
#
loop_
_entity_poly.entity_id
_entity_poly.type
_entity_poly.pdbx_seq_one_letter_code
_entity_poly.pdbx_strand_id
1 'polypeptide(L)'
;MGLIQNFSNFMVFELKDTGERERLFITEQEFSQENGEKILHDSQVALIVKEELRKIYIWKGYQSTVRKKFIASRVAQQLQQELMNSANFHRCKIRSIDQGEEPLEFLNDFGLKSQKIPENVEVTQPQFVGLNPQKKYRNLSSISAQDTEFQIKKRNCISNPTYIKNKPLKSLKSLFKINLAPLL
;
A
#
# COMPACT_ATOMS: atom_id res chain seq x y z
N MET A 1 15.03 4.89 -26.57
CA MET A 1 13.72 4.38 -27.05
C MET A 1 13.08 3.64 -25.90
N GLY A 2 12.07 4.22 -25.24
CA GLY A 2 11.32 3.51 -24.21
C GLY A 2 10.41 2.47 -24.86
N LEU A 3 10.39 1.25 -24.32
CA LEU A 3 9.39 0.25 -24.72
C LEU A 3 8.00 0.81 -24.38
N ILE A 4 7.20 1.09 -25.41
CA ILE A 4 5.77 1.36 -25.24
C ILE A 4 5.15 0.04 -24.81
N GLN A 5 5.06 -0.17 -23.50
CA GLN A 5 4.30 -1.29 -22.97
C GLN A 5 2.84 -1.01 -23.26
N ASN A 6 2.20 -1.85 -24.09
CA ASN A 6 0.77 -1.76 -24.36
C ASN A 6 0.01 -2.16 -23.10
N PHE A 7 -0.26 -1.19 -22.22
CA PHE A 7 -1.06 -1.40 -21.02
C PHE A 7 -2.49 -1.80 -21.41
N SER A 8 -3.06 -2.70 -20.63
CA SER A 8 -4.38 -3.31 -20.83
C SER A 8 -5.14 -3.23 -19.51
N ASN A 9 -6.48 -3.20 -19.57
CA ASN A 9 -7.35 -3.17 -18.39
C ASN A 9 -7.02 -4.31 -17.41
N PHE A 10 -6.59 -5.47 -17.94
CA PHE A 10 -6.09 -6.61 -17.19
C PHE A 10 -4.67 -6.97 -17.62
N MET A 11 -3.77 -7.14 -16.64
CA MET A 11 -2.37 -7.56 -16.84
C MET A 11 -1.87 -8.41 -15.68
N VAL A 12 -1.12 -9.46 -16.00
CA VAL A 12 -0.46 -10.32 -15.01
C VAL A 12 1.04 -10.31 -15.24
N PHE A 13 1.80 -10.28 -14.15
CA PHE A 13 3.25 -10.42 -14.16
C PHE A 13 3.70 -11.49 -13.17
N GLU A 14 4.58 -12.40 -13.60
CA GLU A 14 5.32 -13.27 -12.70
C GLU A 14 6.53 -12.51 -12.16
N LEU A 15 6.77 -12.58 -10.85
CA LEU A 15 7.99 -12.05 -10.24
C LEU A 15 9.08 -13.14 -10.21
N LYS A 16 10.29 -12.83 -10.67
CA LYS A 16 11.47 -13.71 -10.53
C LYS A 16 12.26 -13.38 -9.27
N ASP A 17 13.07 -14.31 -8.80
CA ASP A 17 13.89 -14.14 -7.58
C ASP A 17 15.02 -13.08 -7.71
N THR A 18 15.33 -12.68 -8.95
CA THR A 18 16.16 -11.50 -9.27
C THR A 18 15.50 -10.18 -8.87
N GLY A 19 14.16 -10.16 -8.75
CA GLY A 19 13.34 -8.95 -8.62
C GLY A 19 12.87 -8.37 -9.95
N GLU A 20 13.20 -9.00 -11.07
CA GLU A 20 12.61 -8.72 -12.38
C GLU A 20 11.20 -9.29 -12.47
N ARG A 21 10.38 -8.71 -13.34
CA ARG A 21 9.00 -9.15 -13.59
C ARG A 21 8.80 -9.46 -15.07
N GLU A 22 8.22 -10.60 -15.36
CA GLU A 22 7.86 -11.01 -16.72
C GLU A 22 6.36 -10.84 -16.91
N ARG A 23 5.93 -10.16 -17.98
CA ARG A 23 4.52 -10.02 -18.31
C ARG A 23 4.01 -11.30 -18.94
N LEU A 24 2.90 -11.82 -18.41
CA LEU A 24 2.18 -12.95 -18.98
C LEU A 24 1.07 -12.41 -19.89
N PHE A 25 1.06 -12.86 -21.14
CA PHE A 25 0.08 -12.44 -22.14
C PHE A 25 -1.17 -13.32 -22.07
N ILE A 26 -1.91 -13.18 -20.97
CA ILE A 26 -3.17 -13.88 -20.72
C ILE A 26 -4.32 -12.89 -20.57
N THR A 27 -5.52 -13.33 -20.95
CA THR A 27 -6.78 -12.63 -20.69
C THR A 27 -7.27 -12.88 -19.27
N GLU A 28 -8.25 -12.09 -18.81
CA GLU A 28 -8.87 -12.32 -17.49
C GLU A 28 -9.65 -13.65 -17.47
N GLN A 29 -10.27 -14.01 -18.59
CA GLN A 29 -10.99 -15.28 -18.73
C GLN A 29 -10.04 -16.49 -18.60
N GLU A 30 -8.84 -16.41 -19.20
CA GLU A 30 -7.81 -17.46 -19.06
C GLU A 30 -7.19 -17.48 -17.66
N PHE A 31 -7.13 -16.34 -16.96
CA PHE A 31 -6.73 -16.27 -15.57
C PHE A 31 -7.77 -16.90 -14.63
N SER A 32 -9.06 -16.76 -14.90
CA SER A 32 -10.13 -17.37 -14.09
C SER A 32 -10.36 -18.87 -14.37
N GLN A 33 -9.85 -19.41 -15.48
CA GLN A 33 -9.90 -20.85 -15.76
C GLN A 33 -9.15 -21.64 -14.68
N GLU A 34 -9.64 -22.85 -14.39
CA GLU A 34 -8.96 -23.81 -13.49
C GLU A 34 -8.57 -23.17 -12.15
N ASN A 35 -9.45 -22.31 -11.60
CA ASN A 35 -9.21 -21.56 -10.36
C ASN A 35 -7.90 -20.74 -10.33
N GLY A 36 -7.40 -20.32 -11.49
CA GLY A 36 -6.15 -19.60 -11.64
C GLY A 36 -4.89 -20.44 -11.47
N GLU A 37 -4.98 -21.77 -11.46
CA GLU A 37 -3.86 -22.72 -11.23
C GLU A 37 -2.65 -22.47 -12.15
N LYS A 38 -2.87 -21.95 -13.37
CA LYS A 38 -1.79 -21.59 -14.31
C LYS A 38 -0.85 -20.50 -13.78
N ILE A 39 -1.32 -19.66 -12.84
CA ILE A 39 -0.67 -18.42 -12.38
C ILE A 39 -0.49 -18.39 -10.85
N LEU A 40 -1.48 -18.92 -10.12
CA LEU A 40 -1.54 -18.90 -8.66
C LEU A 40 -0.90 -20.16 -8.08
N HIS A 41 0.39 -20.35 -8.37
CA HIS A 41 1.19 -21.50 -7.95
C HIS A 41 1.92 -21.23 -6.61
N ASP A 42 1.99 -22.22 -5.72
CA ASP A 42 2.45 -22.04 -4.33
C ASP A 42 3.91 -21.55 -4.17
N SER A 43 4.78 -21.87 -5.11
CA SER A 43 6.17 -21.41 -5.19
C SER A 43 6.35 -20.02 -5.83
N GLN A 44 5.29 -19.42 -6.39
CA GLN A 44 5.34 -18.18 -7.15
C GLN A 44 4.82 -16.95 -6.39
N VAL A 45 5.14 -15.77 -6.92
CA VAL A 45 4.54 -14.49 -6.53
C VAL A 45 4.10 -13.79 -7.81
N ALA A 46 2.83 -13.43 -7.89
CA ALA A 46 2.22 -12.80 -9.06
C ALA A 46 1.77 -11.38 -8.74
N LEU A 47 1.96 -10.47 -9.69
CA LEU A 47 1.38 -9.13 -9.67
C LEU A 47 0.23 -9.08 -10.68
N ILE A 48 -0.99 -8.88 -10.21
CA ILE A 48 -2.21 -8.84 -11.04
C ILE A 48 -2.77 -7.43 -11.00
N VAL A 49 -2.85 -6.78 -12.16
CA VAL A 49 -3.41 -5.44 -12.33
C VAL A 49 -4.80 -5.58 -12.92
N LYS A 50 -5.80 -4.99 -12.26
CA LYS A 50 -7.15 -4.82 -12.81
C LYS A 50 -7.55 -3.35 -12.70
N GLU A 51 -7.57 -2.68 -13.85
CA GLU A 51 -7.79 -1.22 -13.99
C GLU A 51 -9.17 -0.80 -13.48
N GLU A 52 -10.20 -1.56 -13.83
CA GLU A 52 -11.60 -1.28 -13.51
C GLU A 52 -11.82 -1.12 -11.99
N LEU A 53 -11.12 -1.96 -11.22
CA LEU A 53 -11.12 -1.94 -9.76
C LEU A 53 -10.10 -0.95 -9.17
N ARG A 54 -9.16 -0.47 -9.99
CA ARG A 54 -7.97 0.29 -9.60
C ARG A 54 -7.20 -0.43 -8.50
N LYS A 55 -6.94 -1.72 -8.71
CA LYS A 55 -6.19 -2.57 -7.76
C LYS A 55 -4.98 -3.21 -8.45
N ILE A 56 -3.87 -3.25 -7.71
CA ILE A 56 -2.70 -4.09 -8.02
C ILE A 56 -2.62 -5.12 -6.89
N TYR A 57 -2.96 -6.36 -7.20
CA TYR A 57 -2.85 -7.47 -6.29
C TYR A 57 -1.42 -8.03 -6.33
N ILE A 58 -0.84 -8.29 -5.15
CA ILE A 58 0.36 -9.10 -4.98
C ILE A 58 -0.11 -10.40 -4.35
N TRP A 59 -0.30 -11.45 -5.15
CA TRP A 59 -0.62 -12.77 -4.64
C TRP A 59 0.67 -13.54 -4.37
N LYS A 60 0.76 -14.15 -3.18
CA LYS A 60 1.97 -14.80 -2.67
C LYS A 60 1.66 -16.27 -2.35
N GLY A 61 2.24 -17.18 -3.12
CA GLY A 61 2.15 -18.60 -2.81
C GLY A 61 2.85 -18.93 -1.49
N TYR A 62 2.35 -19.93 -0.74
CA TYR A 62 2.86 -20.21 0.60
C TYR A 62 4.33 -20.64 0.60
N GLN A 63 4.77 -21.44 -0.39
CA GLN A 63 6.16 -21.90 -0.56
C GLN A 63 7.11 -20.82 -1.11
N SER A 64 6.61 -19.73 -1.69
CA SER A 64 7.46 -18.72 -2.33
C SER A 64 8.42 -18.04 -1.32
N THR A 65 9.65 -17.73 -1.76
CA THR A 65 10.73 -17.32 -0.85
C THR A 65 10.45 -15.99 -0.15
N VAL A 66 10.91 -15.84 1.11
CA VAL A 66 10.77 -14.59 1.89
C VAL A 66 11.32 -13.38 1.11
N ARG A 67 12.47 -13.56 0.43
CA ARG A 67 13.08 -12.53 -0.42
C ARG A 67 12.14 -12.11 -1.56
N LYS A 68 11.54 -13.07 -2.27
CA LYS A 68 10.59 -12.84 -3.37
C LYS A 68 9.35 -12.09 -2.88
N LYS A 69 8.74 -12.56 -1.78
CA LYS A 69 7.59 -11.90 -1.10
C LYS A 69 7.92 -10.45 -0.69
N PHE A 70 9.12 -10.19 -0.18
CA PHE A 70 9.56 -8.85 0.22
C PHE A 70 9.80 -7.90 -0.97
N ILE A 71 10.50 -8.38 -2.02
CA ILE A 71 10.78 -7.58 -3.22
C ILE A 71 9.50 -7.22 -3.98
N ALA A 72 8.48 -8.08 -3.96
CA ALA A 72 7.20 -7.87 -4.63
C ALA A 72 6.54 -6.52 -4.29
N SER A 73 6.59 -6.10 -3.02
CA SER A 73 6.04 -4.80 -2.59
C SER A 73 6.74 -3.61 -3.27
N ARG A 74 8.05 -3.66 -3.43
CA ARG A 74 8.83 -2.64 -4.15
C ARG A 74 8.49 -2.65 -5.64
N VAL A 75 8.44 -3.84 -6.25
CA VAL A 75 8.16 -3.99 -7.69
C VAL A 75 6.73 -3.52 -8.02
N ALA A 76 5.76 -3.78 -7.15
CA ALA A 76 4.39 -3.28 -7.29
C ALA A 76 4.30 -1.74 -7.20
N GLN A 77 5.11 -1.10 -6.35
CA GLN A 77 5.20 0.37 -6.30
C GLN A 77 5.82 0.95 -7.57
N GLN A 78 6.82 0.30 -8.15
CA GLN A 78 7.41 0.72 -9.43
C GLN A 78 6.39 0.57 -10.57
N LEU A 79 5.71 -0.57 -10.66
CA LEU A 79 4.60 -0.80 -11.59
C LEU A 79 3.48 0.24 -11.43
N GLN A 80 3.08 0.57 -10.19
CA GLN A 80 2.10 1.62 -9.90
C GLN A 80 2.53 2.99 -10.45
N GLN A 81 3.79 3.37 -10.27
CA GLN A 81 4.34 4.64 -10.78
C GLN A 81 4.38 4.67 -12.32
N GLU A 82 4.80 3.57 -12.95
CA GLU A 82 4.78 3.45 -14.41
C GLU A 82 3.36 3.61 -14.96
N LEU A 83 2.40 2.84 -14.43
CA LEU A 83 0.99 2.89 -14.81
C LEU A 83 0.36 4.29 -14.66
N MET A 84 0.72 5.00 -13.59
CA MET A 84 0.28 6.39 -13.36
C MET A 84 0.80 7.37 -14.42
N ASN A 85 2.00 7.13 -14.96
CA ASN A 85 2.66 8.00 -15.93
C ASN A 85 2.29 7.70 -17.39
N SER A 86 1.99 6.45 -17.72
CA SER A 86 1.84 5.97 -19.10
C SER A 86 0.40 5.73 -19.55
N ALA A 87 -0.48 5.34 -18.63
CA ALA A 87 -1.80 4.79 -18.95
C ALA A 87 -2.96 5.53 -18.25
N ASN A 88 -2.68 6.60 -17.49
CA ASN A 88 -3.65 7.31 -16.65
C ASN A 88 -4.36 6.42 -15.60
N PHE A 89 -3.70 5.33 -15.16
CA PHE A 89 -4.14 4.42 -14.08
C PHE A 89 -4.02 5.09 -12.70
N HIS A 90 -4.69 6.23 -12.52
CA HIS A 90 -4.58 7.04 -11.33
C HIS A 90 -5.20 6.34 -10.12
N ARG A 91 -4.51 6.41 -8.98
CA ARG A 91 -4.99 5.95 -7.66
C ARG A 91 -5.17 4.43 -7.51
N CYS A 92 -4.45 3.63 -8.30
CA CYS A 92 -4.42 2.17 -8.08
C CYS A 92 -3.95 1.84 -6.66
N LYS A 93 -4.67 0.99 -5.93
CA LYS A 93 -4.32 0.54 -4.58
C LYS A 93 -3.58 -0.80 -4.65
N ILE A 94 -2.42 -0.88 -4.01
CA ILE A 94 -1.70 -2.14 -3.85
C ILE A 94 -2.37 -2.95 -2.73
N ARG A 95 -2.66 -4.23 -2.97
CA ARG A 95 -3.20 -5.18 -1.99
C ARG A 95 -2.34 -6.44 -1.98
N SER A 96 -1.81 -6.81 -0.83
CA SER A 96 -1.05 -8.05 -0.67
C SER A 96 -1.98 -9.15 -0.16
N ILE A 97 -1.89 -10.34 -0.75
CA ILE A 97 -2.72 -11.51 -0.47
C ILE A 97 -1.78 -12.70 -0.31
N ASP A 98 -1.91 -13.44 0.78
CA ASP A 98 -1.26 -14.74 0.97
C ASP A 98 -2.22 -15.85 0.51
N GLN A 99 -1.69 -16.91 -0.08
CA GLN A 99 -2.44 -18.10 -0.45
C GLN A 99 -3.20 -18.65 0.77
N GLY A 100 -4.48 -19.01 0.61
CA GLY A 100 -5.36 -19.46 1.69
C GLY A 100 -5.91 -18.37 2.61
N GLU A 101 -5.39 -17.15 2.51
CA GLU A 101 -5.91 -15.94 3.18
C GLU A 101 -6.51 -14.98 2.13
N GLU A 102 -7.09 -15.52 1.05
CA GLU A 102 -7.69 -14.71 -0.01
C GLU A 102 -8.95 -13.98 0.47
N PRO A 103 -8.99 -12.63 0.43
CA PRO A 103 -10.19 -11.89 0.79
C PRO A 103 -11.34 -12.21 -0.18
N LEU A 104 -12.57 -12.28 0.34
CA LEU A 104 -13.77 -12.54 -0.48
C LEU A 104 -13.94 -11.55 -1.64
N GLU A 105 -13.48 -10.29 -1.47
CA GLU A 105 -13.38 -9.33 -2.58
C GLU A 105 -12.55 -9.88 -3.75
N PHE A 106 -11.35 -10.39 -3.50
CA PHE A 106 -10.45 -10.91 -4.54
C PHE A 106 -11.04 -12.15 -5.22
N LEU A 107 -11.65 -13.04 -4.44
CA LEU A 107 -12.32 -14.24 -4.97
C LEU A 107 -13.47 -13.86 -5.90
N ASN A 108 -14.32 -12.90 -5.49
CA ASN A 108 -15.43 -12.41 -6.30
C ASN A 108 -14.95 -11.61 -7.53
N ASP A 109 -13.90 -10.79 -7.38
CA ASP A 109 -13.33 -9.94 -8.44
C ASP A 109 -12.82 -10.75 -9.66
N PHE A 110 -12.55 -12.04 -9.48
CA PHE A 110 -12.01 -12.97 -10.50
C PHE A 110 -12.78 -14.29 -10.64
N GLY A 111 -13.90 -14.50 -9.93
CA GLY A 111 -14.67 -15.74 -9.97
C GLY A 111 -13.96 -16.98 -9.39
N LEU A 112 -13.04 -16.78 -8.44
CA LEU A 112 -12.17 -17.80 -7.86
C LEU A 112 -12.73 -18.38 -6.55
N LYS A 113 -12.13 -19.48 -6.10
CA LYS A 113 -12.30 -20.13 -4.80
C LYS A 113 -10.97 -20.09 -4.04
N SER A 114 -11.03 -19.89 -2.71
CA SER A 114 -9.83 -19.86 -1.87
C SER A 114 -9.04 -21.17 -1.99
N GLN A 115 -7.71 -21.04 -2.03
CA GLN A 115 -6.80 -22.17 -2.16
C GLN A 115 -6.39 -22.69 -0.78
N LYS A 116 -6.50 -23.99 -0.53
CA LYS A 116 -6.08 -24.57 0.75
C LYS A 116 -4.55 -24.69 0.82
N ILE A 117 -3.94 -24.18 1.89
CA ILE A 117 -2.60 -24.58 2.31
C ILE A 117 -2.69 -25.97 2.95
N PRO A 118 -1.74 -26.90 2.74
CA PRO A 118 -1.71 -28.17 3.46
C PRO A 118 -1.50 -27.96 4.97
N GLU A 119 -2.31 -28.60 5.81
CA GLU A 119 -2.31 -28.39 7.28
C GLU A 119 -0.97 -28.73 7.98
N ASN A 120 -0.10 -29.50 7.33
CA ASN A 120 1.22 -29.90 7.86
C ASN A 120 2.36 -28.94 7.48
N VAL A 121 2.08 -27.76 6.92
CA VAL A 121 3.12 -26.76 6.64
C VAL A 121 3.42 -25.97 7.91
N GLU A 122 4.54 -26.30 8.56
CA GLU A 122 5.14 -25.39 9.54
C GLU A 122 5.45 -24.05 8.85
N VAL A 123 4.68 -23.02 9.17
CA VAL A 123 4.94 -21.66 8.70
C VAL A 123 6.18 -21.17 9.44
N THR A 124 7.36 -21.40 8.84
CA THR A 124 8.63 -20.86 9.31
C THR A 124 8.62 -19.34 9.18
N GLN A 125 7.96 -18.66 10.12
CA GLN A 125 8.06 -17.22 10.28
C GLN A 125 9.55 -16.90 10.45
N PRO A 126 10.17 -16.11 9.56
CA PRO A 126 11.57 -15.77 9.70
C PRO A 126 11.72 -14.98 11.01
N GLN A 127 12.42 -15.58 11.99
CA GLN A 127 12.74 -14.89 13.22
C GLN A 127 13.54 -13.64 12.86
N PHE A 128 12.94 -12.47 13.09
CA PHE A 128 13.65 -11.20 12.96
C PHE A 128 14.75 -11.19 14.02
N VAL A 129 15.98 -11.54 13.61
CA VAL A 129 17.18 -11.38 14.43
C VAL A 129 17.39 -9.87 14.59
N GLY A 130 16.77 -9.32 15.63
CA GLY A 130 16.67 -7.89 15.81
C GLY A 130 18.05 -7.25 15.88
N LEU A 131 18.31 -6.28 15.01
CA LEU A 131 19.41 -5.36 15.19
C LEU A 131 19.20 -4.63 16.52
N ASN A 132 19.99 -5.03 17.51
CA ASN A 132 19.90 -4.71 18.93
C ASN A 132 19.38 -3.28 19.22
N PRO A 133 18.09 -3.09 19.58
CA PRO A 133 17.55 -1.76 19.88
C PRO A 133 17.90 -1.33 21.31
N GLN A 134 19.19 -1.32 21.66
CA GLN A 134 19.67 -0.81 22.94
C GLN A 134 19.66 0.73 22.99
N LYS A 135 18.45 1.31 22.94
CA LYS A 135 18.18 2.64 23.49
C LYS A 135 17.02 2.54 24.47
N LYS A 136 17.36 2.65 25.75
CA LYS A 136 16.43 2.63 26.89
C LYS A 136 15.27 3.60 26.65
N TYR A 137 14.07 3.06 26.47
CA TYR A 137 12.86 3.81 26.79
C TYR A 137 12.79 3.96 28.31
N ARG A 138 12.90 5.19 28.81
CA ARG A 138 12.55 5.48 30.20
C ARG A 138 11.03 5.36 30.35
N ASN A 139 10.58 4.76 31.44
CA ASN A 139 9.15 4.57 31.73
C ASN A 139 8.40 5.91 31.66
N LEU A 140 7.38 5.96 30.81
CA LEU A 140 6.53 7.14 30.64
C LEU A 140 5.30 7.04 31.55
N SER A 141 5.54 6.92 32.86
CA SER A 141 4.51 6.73 33.89
C SER A 141 4.38 7.95 34.80
N SER A 142 4.17 9.13 34.20
CA SER A 142 3.56 10.35 34.80
C SER A 142 3.83 11.57 33.92
N ILE A 143 3.13 11.73 32.79
CA ILE A 143 3.02 13.05 32.14
C ILE A 143 1.77 13.72 32.69
N SER A 144 1.93 14.49 33.77
CA SER A 144 1.00 15.57 34.10
C SER A 144 1.18 16.70 33.09
N ALA A 145 0.08 17.33 32.67
CA ALA A 145 0.09 18.33 31.60
C ALA A 145 0.76 19.65 32.03
N GLN A 146 2.06 19.79 31.73
CA GLN A 146 2.84 21.03 31.61
C GLN A 146 4.14 20.72 30.83
N ASP A 147 4.88 21.75 30.43
CA ASP A 147 6.22 21.69 29.83
C ASP A 147 6.34 21.18 28.37
N THR A 148 5.64 21.88 27.47
CA THR A 148 6.15 22.11 26.10
C THR A 148 7.42 22.97 26.12
N GLU A 149 8.21 22.88 25.04
CA GLU A 149 9.27 23.84 24.60
C GLU A 149 10.74 23.52 24.98
N PHE A 150 11.48 22.78 24.12
CA PHE A 150 12.82 23.21 23.65
C PHE A 150 13.36 22.47 22.39
N GLN A 151 13.69 23.26 21.36
CA GLN A 151 14.65 23.06 20.25
C GLN A 151 14.47 21.91 19.21
N ILE A 152 13.68 22.22 18.17
CA ILE A 152 13.94 21.74 16.80
C ILE A 152 14.79 22.81 16.07
N LYS A 153 16.07 22.54 15.74
CA LYS A 153 16.84 23.46 14.86
C LYS A 153 18.04 22.86 14.10
N LYS A 154 17.76 22.23 12.95
CA LYS A 154 18.53 22.17 11.67
C LYS A 154 17.94 20.99 10.85
N ARG A 155 16.99 21.21 9.93
CA ARG A 155 17.10 21.79 8.56
C ARG A 155 18.08 21.01 7.67
N ASN A 156 17.78 20.69 6.41
CA ASN A 156 16.58 20.85 5.56
C ASN A 156 16.76 19.95 4.32
N CYS A 157 15.67 19.45 3.69
CA CYS A 157 15.59 19.19 2.23
C CYS A 157 14.20 18.69 1.77
N ILE A 158 13.14 19.48 1.97
CA ILE A 158 11.95 19.47 1.08
C ILE A 158 11.50 20.93 0.90
N SER A 159 11.38 21.38 -0.34
CA SER A 159 10.87 22.72 -0.68
C SER A 159 9.37 22.70 -0.97
N ASN A 160 8.62 23.42 -0.13
CA ASN A 160 7.25 23.97 -0.28
C ASN A 160 6.80 24.30 -1.73
N PRO A 161 5.48 24.22 -2.05
CA PRO A 161 4.45 25.21 -1.60
C PRO A 161 3.05 24.60 -1.28
N THR A 162 2.02 25.23 -0.66
CA THR A 162 1.80 26.55 0.01
C THR A 162 0.47 26.56 0.84
N TYR A 163 0.27 27.56 1.73
CA TYR A 163 -1.04 28.14 2.19
C TYR A 163 -1.95 27.27 3.11
N ILE A 164 -2.69 27.74 4.15
CA ILE A 164 -2.85 29.03 4.86
C ILE A 164 -2.80 28.80 6.40
N LYS A 165 -2.44 29.84 7.18
CA LYS A 165 -2.45 29.87 8.66
C LYS A 165 -3.84 30.16 9.24
N ASN A 166 -4.33 29.36 10.19
CA ASN A 166 -5.37 29.78 11.13
C ASN A 166 -4.74 30.54 12.31
N LYS A 167 -5.24 31.74 12.62
CA LYS A 167 -4.89 32.51 13.84
C LYS A 167 -5.83 32.13 14.99
N PRO A 168 -5.34 31.91 16.22
CA PRO A 168 -6.22 31.71 17.37
C PRO A 168 -6.80 33.04 17.89
N LEU A 169 -8.04 32.96 18.39
CA LEU A 169 -8.76 34.03 19.08
C LEU A 169 -8.01 34.50 20.33
N LYS A 170 -8.04 35.81 20.60
CA LYS A 170 -7.90 36.37 21.96
C LYS A 170 -9.21 37.08 22.31
N SER A 171 -9.76 36.77 23.47
CA SER A 171 -11.08 37.22 23.88
C SER A 171 -11.06 38.56 24.62
N LEU A 172 -12.17 39.29 24.45
CA LEU A 172 -12.82 40.14 25.45
C LEU A 172 -11.97 41.18 26.20
N LYS A 173 -12.17 42.46 25.83
CA LYS A 173 -12.76 43.48 26.72
C LYS A 173 -13.07 44.78 25.96
N SER A 174 -14.08 45.52 26.44
CA SER A 174 -14.65 46.72 25.83
C SER A 174 -15.41 46.44 24.50
N LEU A 175 -16.58 47.03 24.23
CA LEU A 175 -17.37 47.98 25.03
C LEU A 175 -18.86 47.81 24.67
N PHE A 176 -19.74 47.94 25.66
CA PHE A 176 -21.16 48.13 25.43
C PHE A 176 -21.38 49.35 24.52
N LYS A 177 -22.16 49.18 23.45
CA LYS A 177 -23.16 50.17 23.03
C LYS A 177 -24.23 49.50 22.15
N ILE A 178 -25.39 49.31 22.74
CA ILE A 178 -26.64 48.96 22.07
C ILE A 178 -27.04 50.16 21.21
N ASN A 179 -27.56 49.92 20.01
CA ASN A 179 -28.66 50.72 19.47
C ASN A 179 -29.44 49.89 18.45
N LEU A 180 -30.76 49.84 18.65
CA LEU A 180 -31.74 49.25 17.74
C LEU A 180 -32.13 50.24 16.63
N ALA A 181 -32.88 49.69 15.67
CA ALA A 181 -33.80 50.35 14.73
C ALA A 181 -33.27 50.59 13.29
N PRO A 182 -34.17 50.65 12.29
CA PRO A 182 -35.13 49.57 12.01
C PRO A 182 -35.18 49.20 10.51
N LEU A 183 -35.93 48.14 10.20
CA LEU A 183 -36.35 47.79 8.84
C LEU A 183 -37.28 48.87 8.26
N LEU A 184 -37.05 49.23 6.99
CA LEU A 184 -38.03 49.42 5.93
C LEU A 184 -37.34 49.22 4.57
#